data_AF-A0A0D0CNX6-F1
#
_entry.id   AF-A0A0D0CNX6-F1
#
_cell.length_a   1.000
_cell.length_b   1.000
_cell.length_c   1.000
_cell.angle_alpha   90.00
_cell.angle_beta   90.00
_cell.angle_gamma   90.00
#
_symmetry.space_group_name_H-M   'P 1'
#
loop_
_entity.id
_entity.type
_entity.pdbx_description
1 polymer ?
#
loop_
_entity_poly.entity_id
_entity_poly.type
_entity_poly.pdbx_seq_one_letter_code
_entity_poly.pdbx_strand_id
1 'polypeptide(L)'
;MASADAIWRTFLQLSAACEDKMSLMHDIGVLRPRETGIYGSKPRFRRMHQLVTYDGICWHLNCWRVEVRKQNHNSLEAFALSEPSFNNLQTIANRLARDYIANHQLRRMRKKKQAQCDQQFKNGLLLNRYMLLYEELSWVMNHGDIGHLKTCIIAWILLFKVMGKHKYTAHMTEFLCNVHFTSLPGLRKAVWYHILVNPTGQKGKFQGVDWCVELNNLLTKVINGGKGSNHTVDRIILESPLVQVYRNLHSTFTRNFMHAHLTSRHAEADMAKMFCNVSTYMDEHSPHVQGGGDNR
;
A
#
# COMPACT_ATOMS: atom_id res chain seq x y z
N MET A 1 -0.26 -5.54 -6.39
CA MET A 1 -0.81 -4.81 -7.56
C MET A 1 -2.32 -4.65 -7.51
N ALA A 2 -3.10 -5.74 -7.47
CA ALA A 2 -4.58 -5.67 -7.49
C ALA A 2 -5.18 -4.82 -6.36
N SER A 3 -4.61 -4.89 -5.15
CA SER A 3 -5.01 -4.08 -4.00
C SER A 3 -4.87 -2.57 -4.22
N ALA A 4 -3.76 -2.13 -4.85
CA ALA A 4 -3.53 -0.73 -5.17
C ALA A 4 -4.54 -0.21 -6.21
N ASP A 5 -4.87 -1.03 -7.20
CA ASP A 5 -5.92 -0.70 -8.18
C ASP A 5 -7.31 -0.66 -7.52
N ALA A 6 -7.60 -1.57 -6.58
CA ALA A 6 -8.86 -1.53 -5.84
C ALA A 6 -9.02 -0.24 -5.02
N ILE A 7 -7.95 0.25 -4.37
CA ILE A 7 -7.95 1.57 -3.70
C ILE A 7 -8.20 2.69 -4.72
N TRP A 8 -7.50 2.68 -5.85
CA TRP A 8 -7.71 3.67 -6.92
C TRP A 8 -9.17 3.70 -7.40
N ARG A 9 -9.77 2.53 -7.67
CA ARG A 9 -11.19 2.43 -8.05
C ARG A 9 -12.15 2.96 -7.00
N THR A 10 -11.78 2.84 -5.72
CA THR A 10 -12.64 3.21 -4.59
C THR A 10 -12.63 4.72 -4.37
N PHE A 11 -11.46 5.35 -4.42
CA PHE A 11 -11.27 6.73 -3.96
C PHE A 11 -10.93 7.73 -5.06
N LEU A 12 -10.60 7.29 -6.28
CA LEU A 12 -10.12 8.19 -7.35
C LEU A 12 -10.83 8.02 -8.70
N GLN A 13 -11.33 6.82 -9.01
CA GLN A 13 -11.98 6.57 -10.31
C GLN A 13 -13.37 7.21 -10.40
N LEU A 14 -14.13 7.23 -9.30
CA LEU A 14 -15.48 7.78 -9.27
C LEU A 14 -15.41 9.27 -8.99
N SER A 15 -16.00 10.10 -9.86
CA SER A 15 -16.02 11.56 -9.68
C SER A 15 -16.60 11.98 -8.33
N ALA A 16 -17.67 11.31 -7.90
CA ALA A 16 -18.31 11.55 -6.60
C ALA A 16 -17.38 11.28 -5.39
N ALA A 17 -16.35 10.44 -5.55
CA ALA A 17 -15.36 10.19 -4.50
C ALA A 17 -14.33 11.33 -4.38
N CYS A 18 -14.25 12.21 -5.38
CA CYS A 18 -13.31 13.32 -5.47
C CYS A 18 -13.93 14.68 -5.10
N GLU A 19 -15.23 14.74 -4.80
CA GLU A 19 -15.96 15.98 -4.50
C GLU A 19 -15.74 16.46 -3.05
N ASP A 20 -15.41 15.55 -2.15
CA ASP A 20 -15.11 15.86 -0.75
C ASP A 20 -13.79 16.63 -0.66
N LYS A 21 -13.77 17.71 0.12
CA LYS A 21 -12.55 18.51 0.39
C LYS A 21 -11.44 17.66 0.99
N MET A 22 -11.78 16.60 1.72
CA MET A 22 -10.82 15.63 2.26
C MET A 22 -10.76 14.33 1.47
N SER A 23 -11.06 14.39 0.17
CA SER A 23 -10.84 13.25 -0.71
C SER A 23 -9.36 13.05 -0.99
N LEU A 24 -9.00 11.79 -1.28
CA LEU A 24 -7.65 11.42 -1.72
C LEU A 24 -7.19 12.23 -2.94
N MET A 25 -8.11 12.74 -3.78
CA MET A 25 -7.76 13.58 -4.92
C MET A 25 -7.22 14.96 -4.49
N HIS A 26 -7.77 15.55 -3.42
CA HIS A 26 -7.25 16.79 -2.86
C HIS A 26 -5.86 16.59 -2.24
N ASP A 27 -5.65 15.48 -1.52
CA ASP A 27 -4.33 15.12 -0.99
C ASP A 27 -3.30 14.95 -2.12
N ILE A 28 -3.68 14.34 -3.25
CA ILE A 28 -2.84 14.27 -4.46
C ILE A 28 -2.54 15.67 -5.01
N GLY A 29 -3.49 16.60 -4.96
CA GLY A 29 -3.28 18.00 -5.34
C GLY A 29 -2.16 18.67 -4.53
N VAL A 30 -2.01 18.30 -3.26
CA VAL A 30 -0.95 18.80 -2.37
C VAL A 30 0.36 18.03 -2.55
N LEU A 31 0.30 16.69 -2.54
CA LEU A 31 1.47 15.81 -2.64
C LEU A 31 2.13 15.87 -4.02
N ARG A 32 1.31 15.91 -5.08
CA ARG A 32 1.74 15.77 -6.48
C ARG A 32 0.87 16.62 -7.42
N PRO A 33 0.92 17.96 -7.31
CA PRO A 33 0.04 18.86 -8.06
C PRO A 33 0.10 18.66 -9.58
N ARG A 34 1.27 18.27 -10.11
CA ARG A 34 1.49 18.04 -11.55
C ARG A 34 1.04 16.67 -12.05
N GLU A 35 0.56 15.80 -11.17
CA GLU A 35 0.19 14.42 -11.51
C GLU A 35 -1.30 14.12 -11.32
N THR A 36 -2.13 15.08 -10.91
CA THR A 36 -3.58 14.87 -10.65
C THR A 36 -4.31 14.20 -11.81
N GLY A 37 -4.07 14.63 -13.05
CA GLY A 37 -4.65 14.00 -14.25
C GLY A 37 -4.21 12.54 -14.47
N ILE A 38 -3.02 12.17 -14.00
CA ILE A 38 -2.52 10.78 -14.08
C ILE A 38 -3.24 9.90 -13.06
N TYR A 39 -3.50 10.42 -11.86
CA TYR A 39 -4.24 9.70 -10.83
C TYR A 39 -5.75 9.64 -11.12
N GLY A 40 -6.31 10.68 -11.75
CA GLY A 40 -7.72 10.68 -12.19
C GLY A 40 -8.01 9.72 -13.35
N SER A 41 -6.98 9.32 -14.12
CA SER A 41 -7.14 8.41 -15.27
C SER A 41 -6.86 6.95 -14.90
N LYS A 42 -5.59 6.52 -14.88
CA LYS A 42 -5.21 5.15 -14.46
C LYS A 42 -3.72 5.11 -14.11
N PRO A 43 -3.36 5.42 -12.85
CA PRO A 43 -1.98 5.42 -12.42
C PRO A 43 -1.38 4.01 -12.44
N ARG A 44 -0.09 3.90 -12.77
CA ARG A 44 0.65 2.63 -12.68
C ARG A 44 0.83 2.21 -11.22
N PHE A 45 0.99 0.91 -10.99
CA PHE A 45 1.13 0.31 -9.65
C PHE A 45 2.10 1.07 -8.74
N ARG A 46 3.32 1.36 -9.21
CA ARG A 46 4.34 2.04 -8.40
C ARG A 46 3.89 3.40 -7.88
N ARG A 47 3.14 4.15 -8.69
CA ARG A 47 2.60 5.46 -8.29
C ARG A 47 1.51 5.31 -7.22
N MET A 48 0.58 4.37 -7.42
CA MET A 48 -0.43 4.09 -6.40
C MET A 48 0.17 3.55 -5.11
N HIS A 49 1.16 2.66 -5.18
CA HIS A 49 1.84 2.16 -3.99
C HIS A 49 2.49 3.30 -3.20
N GLN A 50 3.22 4.19 -3.87
CA GLN A 50 3.81 5.36 -3.23
C GLN A 50 2.75 6.29 -2.65
N LEU A 51 1.69 6.60 -3.40
CA LEU A 51 0.60 7.45 -2.93
C LEU A 51 -0.03 6.89 -1.66
N VAL A 52 -0.44 5.63 -1.67
CA VAL A 52 -1.10 4.96 -0.53
C VAL A 52 -0.19 4.98 0.71
N THR A 53 1.09 4.68 0.54
CA THR A 53 2.05 4.72 1.65
C THR A 53 2.25 6.13 2.20
N TYR A 54 2.48 7.12 1.33
CA TYR A 54 2.80 8.49 1.74
C TYR A 54 1.59 9.21 2.34
N ASP A 55 0.44 9.07 1.69
CA ASP A 55 -0.79 9.68 2.15
C ASP A 55 -1.28 8.99 3.44
N GLY A 56 -1.24 7.66 3.50
CA GLY A 56 -1.54 6.89 4.71
C GLY A 56 -0.73 7.36 5.92
N ILE A 57 0.58 7.56 5.77
CA ILE A 57 1.43 8.13 6.83
C ILE A 57 0.89 9.50 7.30
N CYS A 58 0.59 10.43 6.39
CA CYS A 58 0.06 11.74 6.74
C CYS A 58 -1.27 11.65 7.50
N TRP A 59 -2.20 10.83 7.00
CA TRP A 59 -3.51 10.61 7.62
C TRP A 59 -3.37 10.03 9.03
N HIS A 60 -2.52 9.03 9.23
CA HIS A 60 -2.28 8.42 10.53
C HIS A 60 -1.59 9.39 11.49
N LEU A 61 -0.58 10.14 11.05
CA LEU A 61 0.07 11.18 11.86
C LEU A 61 -0.92 12.24 12.28
N ASN A 62 -1.86 12.63 11.41
CA ASN A 62 -2.92 13.56 11.78
C ASN A 62 -3.83 12.98 12.88
N CYS A 63 -4.19 11.69 12.81
CA CYS A 63 -4.97 11.04 13.88
C CYS A 63 -4.19 11.04 15.21
N TRP A 64 -2.90 10.71 15.17
CA TRP A 64 -2.01 10.79 16.33
C TRP A 64 -2.00 12.20 16.92
N ARG A 65 -1.86 13.23 16.08
CA ARG A 65 -1.84 14.64 16.51
C ARG A 65 -3.11 15.01 17.27
N VAL A 66 -4.28 14.57 16.79
CA VAL A 66 -5.57 14.81 17.46
C VAL A 66 -5.63 14.12 18.83
N GLU A 67 -5.19 12.87 18.96
CA GLU A 67 -5.19 12.18 20.26
C GLU A 67 -4.19 12.73 21.26
N VAL A 68 -3.00 13.08 20.77
CA VAL A 68 -1.92 13.64 21.58
C VAL A 68 -2.29 15.03 22.12
N ARG A 69 -3.00 15.85 21.33
CA ARG A 69 -3.58 17.13 21.81
C ARG A 69 -4.56 16.94 22.97
N LYS A 70 -5.33 15.83 23.02
CA LYS A 70 -6.21 15.51 24.16
C LYS A 70 -5.43 15.19 25.44
N GLN A 71 -4.13 14.91 25.34
CA GLN A 71 -3.24 14.68 26.48
C GLN A 71 -2.38 15.91 26.81
N ASN A 72 -2.81 17.11 26.39
CA ASN A 72 -2.14 18.39 26.65
C ASN A 72 -0.76 18.55 25.98
N HIS A 73 -0.51 17.83 24.88
CA HIS A 73 0.67 18.05 24.05
C HIS A 73 0.32 18.92 22.83
N ASN A 74 1.09 19.97 22.59
CA ASN A 74 0.81 20.94 21.52
C ASN A 74 1.10 20.39 20.11
N SER A 75 2.07 19.48 19.99
CA SER A 75 2.48 18.88 18.72
C SER A 75 2.97 17.44 18.89
N LEU A 76 3.16 16.74 17.77
CA LEU A 76 3.74 15.40 17.77
C LEU A 76 5.19 15.40 18.21
N GLU A 77 5.95 16.45 17.88
CA GLU A 77 7.34 16.64 18.29
C GLU A 77 7.42 16.84 19.80
N ALA A 78 6.55 17.66 20.39
CA ALA A 78 6.49 17.84 21.83
C ALA A 78 6.12 16.54 22.57
N PHE A 79 5.30 15.69 21.96
CA PHE A 79 4.99 14.37 22.48
C PHE A 79 6.14 13.38 22.30
N ALA A 80 6.86 13.41 21.18
CA ALA A 80 8.03 12.57 21.00
C ALA A 80 9.13 12.93 22.02
N LEU A 81 9.32 14.23 22.29
CA LEU A 81 10.27 14.75 23.29
C LEU A 81 9.92 14.39 24.73
N SER A 82 8.66 14.04 25.03
CA SER A 82 8.29 13.56 26.36
C SER A 82 8.62 12.08 26.60
N GLU A 83 9.23 11.42 25.61
CA GLU A 83 9.65 10.01 25.65
C GLU A 83 8.54 9.06 26.14
N PRO A 84 7.40 9.00 25.42
CA PRO A 84 6.25 8.25 25.87
C PRO A 84 6.58 6.76 25.97
N SER A 85 6.19 6.15 27.09
CA SER A 85 6.37 4.72 27.28
C SER A 85 5.63 3.91 26.21
N PHE A 86 6.10 2.69 25.95
CA PHE A 86 5.43 1.77 25.03
C PHE A 86 3.95 1.55 25.37
N ASN A 87 3.62 1.46 26.66
CA ASN A 87 2.23 1.31 27.12
C ASN A 87 1.39 2.55 26.79
N ASN A 88 1.96 3.76 26.87
CA ASN A 88 1.26 4.97 26.45
C ASN A 88 1.01 4.96 24.94
N LEU A 89 2.04 4.66 24.15
CA LEU A 89 1.93 4.53 22.69
C LEU A 89 0.87 3.48 22.30
N GLN A 90 0.89 2.31 22.93
CA GLN A 90 -0.09 1.26 22.68
C GLN A 90 -1.51 1.69 23.06
N THR A 91 -1.66 2.42 24.16
CA THR A 91 -2.96 2.96 24.59
C THR A 91 -3.52 3.94 23.56
N ILE A 92 -2.70 4.84 23.04
CA ILE A 92 -3.10 5.77 22.00
C ILE A 92 -3.43 5.01 20.72
N ALA A 93 -2.58 4.10 20.28
CA ALA A 93 -2.81 3.29 19.08
C ALA A 93 -4.14 2.51 19.15
N ASN A 94 -4.48 1.94 20.30
CA ASN A 94 -5.76 1.27 20.51
C ASN A 94 -6.96 2.23 20.39
N ARG A 95 -6.83 3.47 20.89
CA ARG A 95 -7.85 4.51 20.68
C ARG A 95 -7.94 4.88 19.20
N LEU A 96 -6.80 5.01 18.52
CA LEU A 96 -6.78 5.32 17.09
C LEU A 96 -7.53 4.27 16.28
N ALA A 97 -7.25 3.00 16.56
CA ALA A 97 -7.90 1.89 15.88
C ALA A 97 -9.41 1.81 16.14
N ARG A 98 -9.86 2.27 17.30
CA ARG A 98 -11.28 2.31 17.66
C ARG A 98 -12.00 3.53 17.07
N ASP A 99 -11.35 4.69 17.08
CA ASP A 99 -12.03 5.98 16.91
C ASP A 99 -11.80 6.58 15.51
N TYR A 100 -10.70 6.24 14.82
CA TYR A 100 -10.38 6.75 13.47
C TYR A 100 -10.32 5.70 12.36
N ILE A 101 -10.63 4.43 12.66
CA ILE A 101 -10.77 3.37 11.66
C ILE A 101 -12.22 2.92 11.57
N ALA A 102 -12.74 2.81 10.34
CA ALA A 102 -14.09 2.33 10.09
C ALA A 102 -14.34 0.93 10.68
N ASN A 103 -15.18 0.85 11.70
CA ASN A 103 -15.60 -0.40 12.33
C ASN A 103 -17.14 -0.53 12.35
N HIS A 104 -17.68 -1.42 13.17
CA HIS A 104 -19.13 -1.65 13.29
C HIS A 104 -19.93 -0.38 13.68
N GLN A 105 -19.28 0.60 14.32
CA GLN A 105 -19.88 1.88 14.68
C GLN A 105 -20.25 2.71 13.44
N LEU A 106 -19.54 2.55 12.31
CA LEU A 106 -19.88 3.24 11.07
C LEU A 106 -21.32 2.95 10.62
N ARG A 107 -21.80 1.71 10.82
CA ARG A 107 -23.20 1.34 10.55
C ARG A 107 -24.18 2.14 11.42
N ARG A 108 -23.83 2.38 12.69
CA ARG A 108 -24.64 3.21 13.60
C ARG A 108 -24.61 4.67 13.16
N MET A 109 -23.45 5.20 12.79
CA MET A 109 -23.33 6.57 12.30
C MET A 109 -24.14 6.79 11.01
N ARG A 110 -24.20 5.80 10.11
CA ARG A 110 -25.03 5.84 8.88
C ARG A 110 -26.53 5.83 9.12
N LYS A 111 -27.00 5.40 10.31
CA LYS A 111 -28.42 5.46 10.68
C LYS A 111 -28.86 6.82 11.24
N LYS A 112 -27.91 7.70 11.60
CA LYS A 112 -28.23 9.06 12.05
C LYS A 112 -28.81 9.88 10.88
N LYS A 113 -29.68 10.85 11.17
CA LYS A 113 -30.23 11.78 10.17
C LYS A 113 -29.08 12.53 9.48
N GLN A 114 -29.25 12.86 8.19
CA GLN A 114 -28.23 13.50 7.36
C GLN A 114 -27.70 14.81 7.97
N ALA A 115 -28.55 15.60 8.63
CA ALA A 115 -28.16 16.84 9.29
C ALA A 115 -27.23 16.66 10.52
N GLN A 116 -27.12 15.43 11.06
CA GLN A 116 -26.25 15.10 12.19
C GLN A 116 -25.07 14.20 11.75
N CYS A 117 -24.90 14.03 10.45
CA CYS A 117 -23.94 13.14 9.85
C CYS A 117 -22.78 13.95 9.29
N ASP A 118 -21.65 13.92 10.00
CA ASP A 118 -20.38 14.34 9.45
C ASP A 118 -19.92 13.31 8.39
N GLN A 119 -20.20 13.63 7.12
CA GLN A 119 -19.89 12.75 5.99
C GLN A 119 -18.38 12.69 5.72
N GLN A 120 -17.68 13.81 5.90
CA GLN A 120 -16.24 13.93 5.71
C GLN A 120 -15.49 13.03 6.71
N PHE A 121 -15.87 13.10 7.99
CA PHE A 121 -15.31 12.21 9.01
C PHE A 121 -15.57 10.73 8.67
N LYS A 122 -16.78 10.37 8.22
CA LYS A 122 -17.09 8.98 7.80
C LYS A 122 -16.25 8.50 6.63
N ASN A 123 -16.00 9.37 5.65
CA ASN A 123 -15.13 9.07 4.51
C ASN A 123 -13.69 8.86 4.98
N GLY A 124 -13.20 9.71 5.88
CA GLY A 124 -11.88 9.55 6.51
C GLY A 124 -11.71 8.22 7.25
N LEU A 125 -12.71 7.80 8.03
CA LEU A 125 -12.70 6.48 8.70
C LEU A 125 -12.53 5.33 7.69
N LEU A 126 -13.19 5.42 6.54
CA LEU A 126 -13.11 4.41 5.48
C LEU A 126 -11.74 4.46 4.79
N LEU A 127 -11.23 5.65 4.48
CA LEU A 127 -9.92 5.82 3.87
C LEU A 127 -8.83 5.20 4.74
N ASN A 128 -8.78 5.54 6.04
CA ASN A 128 -7.85 4.97 7.02
C ASN A 128 -7.91 3.44 7.03
N ARG A 129 -9.11 2.86 7.03
CA ARG A 129 -9.26 1.39 7.03
C ARG A 129 -8.62 0.75 5.79
N TYR A 130 -8.80 1.35 4.61
CA TYR A 130 -8.30 0.77 3.37
C TYR A 130 -6.79 0.99 3.20
N MET A 131 -6.28 2.16 3.62
CA MET A 131 -4.84 2.44 3.68
C MET A 131 -4.14 1.45 4.61
N LEU A 132 -4.65 1.26 5.85
CA LEU A 132 -4.08 0.31 6.81
C LEU A 132 -4.12 -1.13 6.32
N LEU A 133 -5.22 -1.57 5.69
CA LEU A 133 -5.30 -2.92 5.14
C LEU A 133 -4.24 -3.14 4.03
N TYR A 134 -3.88 -2.10 3.29
CA TYR A 134 -2.83 -2.17 2.28
C TYR A 134 -1.43 -2.14 2.88
N GLU A 135 -1.20 -1.29 3.88
CA GLU A 135 0.04 -1.22 4.63
C GLU A 135 0.31 -2.54 5.36
N GLU A 136 -0.70 -3.12 6.03
CA GLU A 136 -0.64 -4.41 6.70
C GLU A 136 -0.29 -5.52 5.70
N LEU A 137 -0.98 -5.59 4.56
CA LEU A 137 -0.64 -6.54 3.50
C LEU A 137 0.82 -6.38 3.06
N SER A 138 1.28 -5.15 2.83
CA SER A 138 2.65 -4.88 2.38
C SER A 138 3.68 -5.29 3.44
N TRP A 139 3.41 -4.96 4.71
CA TRP A 139 4.26 -5.27 5.84
C TRP A 139 4.37 -6.79 6.05
N VAL A 140 3.24 -7.49 6.07
CA VAL A 140 3.14 -8.94 6.23
C VAL A 140 3.87 -9.66 5.09
N MET A 141 3.69 -9.20 3.85
CA MET A 141 4.41 -9.76 2.69
C MET A 141 5.92 -9.57 2.81
N ASN A 142 6.38 -8.39 3.24
CA ASN A 142 7.81 -8.11 3.41
C ASN A 142 8.44 -8.94 4.54
N HIS A 143 7.67 -9.27 5.58
CA HIS A 143 8.13 -10.09 6.71
C HIS A 143 8.00 -11.61 6.48
N GLY A 144 7.29 -12.03 5.43
CA GLY A 144 7.07 -13.45 5.17
C GLY A 144 6.07 -14.11 6.13
N ASP A 145 5.19 -13.33 6.78
CA ASP A 145 4.21 -13.87 7.72
C ASP A 145 3.01 -14.46 6.97
N ILE A 146 3.12 -15.75 6.64
CA ILE A 146 2.08 -16.47 5.90
C ILE A 146 0.79 -16.64 6.69
N GLY A 147 0.85 -16.68 8.02
CA GLY A 147 -0.35 -16.79 8.86
C GLY A 147 -1.21 -15.54 8.73
N HIS A 148 -0.58 -14.38 8.92
CA HIS A 148 -1.25 -13.09 8.78
C HIS A 148 -1.66 -12.80 7.33
N LEU A 149 -0.85 -13.21 6.34
CA LEU A 149 -1.15 -12.99 4.92
C LEU A 149 -2.52 -13.56 4.53
N LYS A 150 -2.88 -14.74 5.07
CA LYS A 150 -4.18 -15.37 4.83
C LYS A 150 -5.33 -14.48 5.27
N THR A 151 -5.21 -13.87 6.43
CA THR A 151 -6.23 -12.96 6.99
C THR A 151 -6.41 -11.74 6.09
N CYS A 152 -5.30 -11.11 5.66
CA CYS A 152 -5.36 -9.97 4.75
C CYS A 152 -5.98 -10.35 3.39
N ILE A 153 -5.61 -11.51 2.83
CA ILE A 153 -6.12 -12.00 1.55
C ILE A 153 -7.65 -12.11 1.56
N ILE A 154 -8.24 -12.65 2.64
CA ILE A 154 -9.70 -12.79 2.75
C ILE A 154 -10.41 -11.42 2.66
N ALA A 155 -9.90 -10.42 3.38
CA ALA A 155 -10.44 -9.07 3.30
C ALA A 155 -10.33 -8.48 1.89
N TRP A 156 -9.18 -8.69 1.22
CA TRP A 156 -8.97 -8.23 -0.15
C TRP A 156 -9.86 -8.93 -1.19
N ILE A 157 -10.15 -10.23 -1.03
CA ILE A 157 -11.07 -10.96 -1.93
C ILE A 157 -12.46 -10.31 -1.94
N LEU A 158 -12.97 -9.95 -0.76
CA LEU A 158 -14.26 -9.26 -0.61
C LEU A 158 -14.23 -7.89 -1.29
N LEU A 159 -13.16 -7.12 -1.11
CA LEU A 159 -12.98 -5.84 -1.80
C LEU A 159 -12.91 -6.02 -3.32
N PHE A 160 -12.16 -7.00 -3.81
CA PHE A 160 -12.09 -7.31 -5.23
C PHE A 160 -13.45 -7.64 -5.84
N LYS A 161 -14.32 -8.34 -5.09
CA LYS A 161 -15.67 -8.67 -5.57
C LYS A 161 -16.47 -7.40 -5.82
N VAL A 162 -16.44 -6.45 -4.88
CA VAL A 162 -17.17 -5.18 -4.96
C VAL A 162 -16.58 -4.25 -6.01
N MET A 163 -15.26 -4.21 -6.17
CA MET A 163 -14.57 -3.32 -7.12
C MET A 163 -14.52 -3.84 -8.57
N GLY A 164 -15.28 -4.90 -8.88
CA GLY A 164 -15.36 -5.47 -10.23
C GLY A 164 -14.10 -6.25 -10.66
N LYS A 165 -13.27 -6.69 -9.71
CA LYS A 165 -12.06 -7.49 -9.96
C LYS A 165 -12.38 -8.97 -9.99
N HIS A 166 -13.38 -9.36 -10.78
CA HIS A 166 -13.98 -10.70 -10.76
C HIS A 166 -12.98 -11.84 -10.99
N LYS A 167 -11.99 -11.66 -11.88
CA LYS A 167 -10.92 -12.65 -12.11
C LYS A 167 -10.11 -12.90 -10.83
N TYR A 168 -9.68 -11.83 -10.15
CA TYR A 168 -8.94 -11.96 -8.90
C TYR A 168 -9.79 -12.60 -7.82
N THR A 169 -11.05 -12.17 -7.66
CA THR A 169 -11.97 -12.79 -6.71
C THR A 169 -12.13 -14.29 -6.97
N ALA A 170 -12.44 -14.68 -8.20
CA ALA A 170 -12.67 -16.08 -8.56
C ALA A 170 -11.43 -16.93 -8.28
N HIS A 171 -10.28 -16.56 -8.86
CA HIS A 171 -9.05 -17.34 -8.70
C HIS A 171 -8.54 -17.37 -7.27
N MET A 172 -8.60 -16.26 -6.52
CA MET A 172 -8.14 -16.24 -5.13
C MET A 172 -9.08 -17.01 -4.21
N THR A 173 -10.40 -16.97 -4.45
CA THR A 173 -11.36 -17.78 -3.70
C THR A 173 -11.15 -19.26 -3.97
N GLU A 174 -11.04 -19.64 -5.25
CA GLU A 174 -10.75 -21.01 -5.66
C GLU A 174 -9.42 -21.50 -5.08
N PHE A 175 -8.37 -20.68 -5.16
CA PHE A 175 -7.07 -20.98 -4.57
C PHE A 175 -7.18 -21.25 -3.06
N LEU A 176 -7.86 -20.37 -2.30
CA LEU A 176 -8.06 -20.59 -0.87
C LEU A 176 -8.85 -21.87 -0.62
N CYS A 177 -9.95 -22.11 -1.33
CA CYS A 177 -10.76 -23.31 -1.17
C CYS A 177 -9.94 -24.59 -1.44
N ASN A 178 -9.20 -24.63 -2.55
CA ASN A 178 -8.39 -25.78 -2.93
C ASN A 178 -7.27 -26.05 -1.93
N VAL A 179 -6.60 -25.00 -1.45
CA VAL A 179 -5.50 -25.13 -0.48
C VAL A 179 -6.02 -25.52 0.90
N HIS A 180 -7.19 -25.01 1.33
CA HIS A 180 -7.75 -25.27 2.65
C HIS A 180 -8.57 -26.55 2.76
N PHE A 181 -9.33 -26.93 1.74
CA PHE A 181 -10.27 -28.05 1.81
C PHE A 181 -9.82 -29.27 1.00
N THR A 182 -9.16 -29.07 -0.14
CA THR A 182 -8.81 -30.17 -1.06
C THR A 182 -7.40 -30.70 -0.83
N SER A 183 -6.45 -29.83 -0.47
CA SER A 183 -5.04 -30.18 -0.40
C SER A 183 -4.67 -30.95 0.87
N LEU A 184 -3.89 -32.03 0.69
CA LEU A 184 -3.23 -32.76 1.78
C LEU A 184 -2.38 -31.80 2.64
N PRO A 185 -2.22 -32.06 3.95
CA PRO A 185 -1.50 -31.14 4.85
C PRO A 185 -0.08 -30.76 4.39
N GLY A 186 0.69 -31.72 3.86
CA GLY A 186 2.03 -31.47 3.32
C GLY A 186 2.02 -30.54 2.09
N LEU A 187 1.13 -30.80 1.14
CA LEU A 187 0.96 -29.98 -0.05
C LEU A 187 0.48 -28.56 0.30
N ARG A 188 -0.47 -28.44 1.24
CA ARG A 188 -0.94 -27.15 1.76
C ARG A 188 0.22 -26.33 2.30
N LYS A 189 1.10 -26.94 3.10
CA LYS A 189 2.29 -26.26 3.63
C LYS A 189 3.23 -25.83 2.50
N ALA A 190 3.53 -26.71 1.55
CA ALA A 190 4.40 -26.41 0.42
C ALA A 190 3.89 -25.23 -0.42
N VAL A 191 2.60 -25.23 -0.78
CA VAL A 191 1.98 -24.14 -1.56
C VAL A 191 2.08 -22.81 -0.81
N TRP A 192 1.72 -22.78 0.48
CA TRP A 192 1.75 -21.57 1.27
C TRP A 192 3.16 -20.98 1.44
N TYR A 193 4.17 -21.83 1.62
CA TYR A 193 5.56 -21.40 1.75
C TYR A 193 6.19 -20.98 0.41
N HIS A 194 5.59 -21.36 -0.72
CA HIS A 194 6.05 -20.96 -2.05
C HIS A 194 5.54 -19.57 -2.49
N ILE A 195 4.46 -19.05 -1.90
CA ILE A 195 3.87 -17.76 -2.32
C ILE A 195 4.85 -16.60 -2.12
N LEU A 196 5.61 -16.62 -1.03
CA LEU A 196 6.61 -15.61 -0.70
C LEU A 196 7.99 -16.23 -0.67
N VAL A 197 8.94 -15.55 -1.31
CA VAL A 197 10.34 -15.94 -1.35
C VAL A 197 11.21 -14.79 -0.85
N ASN A 198 12.36 -15.10 -0.27
CA ASN A 198 13.33 -14.09 0.15
C ASN A 198 14.65 -14.28 -0.61
N PRO A 199 14.78 -13.71 -1.83
CA PRO A 199 15.97 -13.92 -2.66
C PRO A 199 17.25 -13.38 -2.04
N THR A 200 17.16 -12.40 -1.13
CA THR A 200 18.33 -11.77 -0.51
C THR A 200 18.73 -12.44 0.81
N GLY A 201 17.85 -13.26 1.40
CA GLY A 201 18.03 -13.82 2.74
C GLY A 201 17.94 -12.80 3.88
N GLN A 202 17.68 -11.52 3.59
CA GLN A 202 17.66 -10.46 4.61
C GLN A 202 16.28 -10.35 5.27
N LYS A 203 16.24 -10.04 6.57
CA LYS A 203 14.99 -9.81 7.30
C LYS A 203 14.18 -8.68 6.64
N GLY A 204 12.87 -8.89 6.48
CA GLY A 204 11.97 -7.88 5.91
C GLY A 204 12.11 -7.69 4.39
N LYS A 205 12.78 -8.60 3.68
CA LYS A 205 12.99 -8.54 2.22
C LYS A 205 12.32 -9.69 1.46
N PHE A 206 11.27 -10.28 2.03
CA PHE A 206 10.42 -11.21 1.30
C PHE A 206 9.66 -10.50 0.17
N GLN A 207 9.37 -11.24 -0.89
CA GLN A 207 8.67 -10.77 -2.08
C GLN A 207 7.73 -11.87 -2.57
N GLY A 208 6.66 -11.47 -3.27
CA GLY A 208 5.83 -12.44 -3.98
C GLY A 208 6.66 -13.20 -5.02
N VAL A 209 6.53 -14.52 -5.08
CA VAL A 209 7.25 -15.35 -6.06
C VAL A 209 7.00 -14.89 -7.50
N ASP A 210 5.80 -14.41 -7.77
CA ASP A 210 5.40 -13.84 -9.06
C ASP A 210 6.32 -12.68 -9.48
N TRP A 211 6.75 -11.81 -8.55
CA TRP A 211 7.68 -10.72 -8.87
C TRP A 211 9.06 -11.23 -9.28
N CYS A 212 9.53 -12.33 -8.66
CA CYS A 212 10.78 -12.96 -9.06
C CYS A 212 10.66 -13.59 -10.46
N VAL A 213 9.51 -14.20 -10.76
CA VAL A 213 9.20 -14.76 -12.09
C VAL A 213 9.07 -13.66 -13.14
N GLU A 214 8.39 -12.55 -12.84
CA GLU A 214 8.29 -11.37 -13.73
C GLU A 214 9.66 -10.77 -14.02
N LEU A 215 10.51 -10.63 -12.99
CA LEU A 215 11.88 -10.14 -13.18
C LEU A 215 12.69 -11.10 -14.08
N ASN A 216 12.59 -12.40 -13.85
CA ASN A 216 13.25 -13.39 -14.70
C ASN A 216 12.75 -13.33 -16.14
N ASN A 217 11.44 -13.20 -16.36
CA ASN A 217 10.84 -13.02 -17.67
C ASN A 217 11.35 -11.76 -18.39
N LEU A 218 11.49 -10.64 -17.65
CA LEU A 218 12.08 -9.41 -18.20
C LEU A 218 13.51 -9.67 -18.69
N LEU A 219 14.33 -10.31 -17.85
CA LEU A 219 15.72 -10.57 -18.19
C LEU A 219 15.85 -11.54 -19.38
N THR A 220 15.10 -12.64 -19.40
CA THR A 220 15.19 -13.66 -20.45
C THR A 220 14.60 -13.19 -21.77
N LYS A 221 13.40 -12.59 -21.76
CA LYS A 221 12.65 -12.30 -22.99
C LYS A 221 12.94 -10.92 -23.57
N VAL A 222 13.19 -9.93 -22.71
CA VAL A 222 13.30 -8.53 -23.14
C VAL A 222 14.75 -8.08 -23.25
N ILE A 223 15.57 -8.41 -22.27
CA ILE A 223 16.98 -7.98 -22.25
C ILE A 223 17.86 -8.91 -23.08
N ASN A 224 17.77 -10.22 -22.82
CA ASN A 224 18.69 -11.21 -23.40
C ASN A 224 18.07 -12.06 -24.52
N GLY A 225 16.80 -11.83 -24.88
CA GLY A 225 16.08 -12.65 -25.85
C GLY A 225 16.47 -12.43 -27.32
N GLY A 226 17.47 -11.60 -27.61
CA GLY A 226 17.80 -11.14 -28.97
C GLY A 226 16.92 -9.98 -29.44
N LYS A 227 17.21 -9.45 -30.63
CA LYS A 227 16.47 -8.35 -31.26
C LYS A 227 16.07 -8.73 -32.69
N GLY A 228 14.93 -8.23 -33.16
CA GLY A 228 14.46 -8.43 -34.54
C GLY A 228 14.27 -9.92 -34.86
N SER A 229 14.79 -10.37 -35.99
CA SER A 229 14.71 -11.77 -36.44
C SER A 229 15.40 -12.77 -35.49
N ASN A 230 16.29 -12.29 -34.61
CA ASN A 230 16.95 -13.11 -33.62
C ASN A 230 16.13 -13.32 -32.33
N HIS A 231 14.95 -12.70 -32.22
CA HIS A 231 14.03 -12.91 -31.10
C HIS A 231 13.22 -14.19 -31.34
N THR A 232 13.86 -15.34 -31.11
CA THR A 232 13.25 -16.67 -31.30
C THR A 232 13.12 -17.41 -29.98
N VAL A 233 12.13 -18.31 -29.90
CA VAL A 233 11.91 -19.15 -28.71
C VAL A 233 13.14 -20.01 -28.42
N ASP A 234 13.74 -20.61 -29.46
CA ASP A 234 14.93 -21.45 -29.33
C ASP A 234 16.11 -20.70 -28.71
N ARG A 235 16.32 -19.45 -29.16
CA ARG A 235 17.36 -18.60 -28.58
C ARG A 235 17.05 -18.25 -27.13
N ILE A 236 15.82 -17.86 -26.81
CA ILE A 236 15.43 -17.53 -25.43
C ILE A 236 15.65 -18.74 -24.51
N ILE A 237 15.31 -19.94 -24.96
CA ILE A 237 15.54 -21.18 -24.21
C ILE A 237 17.04 -21.39 -24.01
N LEU A 238 17.84 -21.28 -25.07
CA LEU A 238 19.29 -21.45 -25.04
C LEU A 238 19.98 -20.47 -24.07
N GLU A 239 19.58 -19.20 -24.09
CA GLU A 239 20.19 -18.13 -23.29
C GLU A 239 19.67 -18.09 -21.84
N SER A 240 18.50 -18.68 -21.57
CA SER A 240 17.83 -18.59 -20.26
C SER A 240 18.67 -19.04 -19.05
N PRO A 241 19.46 -20.13 -19.11
CA PRO A 241 20.26 -20.56 -17.97
C PRO A 241 21.42 -19.60 -17.67
N LEU A 242 21.84 -18.82 -18.66
CA LEU A 242 22.98 -17.90 -18.58
C LEU A 242 22.60 -16.50 -18.08
N VAL A 243 21.31 -16.19 -17.97
CA VAL A 243 20.83 -14.85 -17.62
C VAL A 243 21.41 -14.32 -16.31
N GLN A 244 21.56 -15.17 -15.29
CA GLN A 244 22.16 -14.74 -14.03
C GLN A 244 23.67 -14.44 -14.19
N VAL A 245 24.38 -15.21 -15.02
CA VAL A 245 25.79 -14.97 -15.34
C VAL A 245 25.93 -13.63 -16.06
N TYR A 246 25.09 -13.37 -17.08
CA TYR A 246 25.09 -12.09 -17.79
C TYR A 246 24.85 -10.90 -16.87
N ARG A 247 23.89 -11.02 -15.93
CA ARG A 247 23.61 -9.98 -14.95
C ARG A 247 24.80 -9.71 -14.02
N ASN A 248 25.46 -10.77 -13.55
CA ASN A 248 26.62 -10.65 -12.67
C ASN A 248 27.81 -10.01 -13.41
N LEU A 249 28.05 -10.40 -14.66
CA LEU A 249 29.08 -9.80 -15.51
C LEU A 249 28.82 -8.32 -15.74
N HIS A 250 27.58 -7.96 -16.09
CA HIS A 250 27.20 -6.56 -16.28
C HIS A 250 27.42 -5.74 -15.00
N SER A 251 26.95 -6.24 -13.85
CA SER A 251 27.15 -5.57 -12.56
C SER A 251 28.64 -5.42 -12.20
N THR A 252 29.46 -6.42 -12.52
CA THR A 252 30.92 -6.38 -12.29
C THR A 252 31.57 -5.33 -13.19
N PHE A 253 31.20 -5.31 -14.46
CA PHE A 253 31.71 -4.35 -15.43
C PHE A 253 31.33 -2.91 -15.05
N THR A 254 30.06 -2.66 -14.72
CA THR A 254 29.60 -1.34 -14.27
C THR A 254 30.38 -0.86 -13.05
N ARG A 255 30.54 -1.72 -12.03
CA ARG A 255 31.28 -1.37 -10.81
C ARG A 255 32.76 -1.05 -11.09
N ASN A 256 33.40 -1.81 -11.97
CA ASN A 256 34.84 -1.71 -12.20
C ASN A 256 35.21 -0.64 -13.23
N PHE A 257 34.36 -0.37 -14.22
CA PHE A 257 34.70 0.45 -15.38
C PHE A 257 33.80 1.68 -15.59
N MET A 258 32.57 1.70 -15.05
CA MET A 258 31.57 2.72 -15.39
C MET A 258 30.90 3.33 -14.16
N HIS A 259 31.67 4.07 -13.36
CA HIS A 259 31.24 4.96 -12.26
C HIS A 259 31.23 4.33 -10.85
N ALA A 260 32.28 4.60 -10.07
CA ALA A 260 32.30 4.40 -8.61
C ALA A 260 31.25 5.27 -7.86
N HIS A 261 30.64 6.24 -8.55
CA HIS A 261 29.74 7.24 -7.97
C HIS A 261 28.24 6.97 -8.23
N LEU A 262 27.89 6.03 -9.12
CA LEU A 262 26.50 5.69 -9.39
C LEU A 262 26.06 4.56 -8.46
N THR A 263 25.18 4.88 -7.52
CA THR A 263 24.52 3.86 -6.70
C THR A 263 23.34 3.28 -7.48
N SER A 264 23.28 1.95 -7.62
CA SER A 264 22.07 1.25 -8.08
C SER A 264 20.99 1.19 -6.99
N ARG A 265 21.31 1.66 -5.78
CA ARG A 265 20.38 1.81 -4.67
C ARG A 265 19.56 3.07 -4.91
N HIS A 266 18.29 2.90 -5.24
CA HIS A 266 17.34 3.99 -5.16
C HIS A 266 17.32 4.51 -3.72
N ALA A 267 17.78 5.75 -3.51
CA ALA A 267 17.53 6.47 -2.28
C ALA A 267 16.02 6.69 -2.13
N GLU A 268 15.51 6.57 -0.91
CA GLU A 268 14.15 6.98 -0.63
C GLU A 268 14.04 8.50 -0.86
N ALA A 269 12.93 8.93 -1.45
CA ALA A 269 12.68 10.35 -1.63
C ALA A 269 12.52 11.01 -0.26
N ASP A 270 13.16 12.15 -0.04
CA ASP A 270 12.87 12.98 1.11
C ASP A 270 11.48 13.61 0.94
N MET A 271 10.53 13.11 1.73
CA MET A 271 9.13 13.52 1.71
C MET A 271 8.79 14.53 2.81
N ALA A 272 9.75 14.96 3.64
CA ALA A 272 9.47 15.77 4.83
C ALA A 272 8.69 17.05 4.51
N LYS A 273 9.11 17.79 3.46
CA LYS A 273 8.42 18.99 3.01
C LYS A 273 7.00 18.72 2.52
N MET A 274 6.79 17.61 1.81
CA MET A 274 5.47 17.23 1.29
C MET A 274 4.53 16.82 2.44
N PHE A 275 5.03 16.06 3.42
CA PHE A 275 4.27 15.69 4.60
C PHE A 275 3.88 16.91 5.44
N CYS A 276 4.78 17.89 5.59
CA CYS A 276 4.47 19.14 6.25
C CYS A 276 3.31 19.88 5.55
N ASN A 277 3.36 20.00 4.22
CA ASN A 277 2.29 20.65 3.45
C ASN A 277 0.93 19.96 3.61
N VAL A 278 0.89 18.62 3.56
CA VAL A 278 -0.35 17.85 3.78
C VAL A 278 -0.83 17.99 5.22
N SER A 279 0.08 17.95 6.19
CA SER A 279 -0.26 18.14 7.61
C SER A 279 -0.92 19.50 7.88
N THR A 280 -0.39 20.57 7.27
CA THR A 280 -0.98 21.93 7.32
C THR A 280 -2.36 21.94 6.69
N TYR A 281 -2.50 21.34 5.50
CA TYR A 281 -3.80 21.22 4.83
C TYR A 281 -4.85 20.50 5.69
N MET A 282 -4.46 19.42 6.35
CA MET A 282 -5.33 18.67 7.25
C MET A 282 -5.61 19.42 8.57
N ASP A 283 -4.71 20.26 9.07
CA ASP A 283 -4.98 21.15 10.21
C ASP A 283 -6.09 22.16 9.87
N GLU A 284 -6.04 22.76 8.68
CA GLU A 284 -7.05 23.72 8.20
C GLU A 284 -8.45 23.10 8.06
N HIS A 285 -8.53 21.82 7.66
CA HIS A 285 -9.79 21.17 7.30
C HIS A 285 -10.28 20.13 8.33
N SER A 286 -9.47 19.81 9.34
CA SER A 286 -9.81 18.98 10.50
C SER A 286 -10.54 17.65 10.19
N PRO A 287 -10.03 16.79 9.28
CA PRO A 287 -10.70 15.55 8.84
C PRO A 287 -11.00 14.55 9.97
N HIS A 288 -10.27 14.64 11.08
CA HIS A 288 -10.33 13.72 12.21
C HIS A 288 -10.96 14.35 13.46
N VAL A 289 -11.57 15.53 13.35
CA VAL A 289 -12.37 16.10 14.43
C VAL A 289 -13.84 15.92 14.04
N GLN A 290 -14.63 15.24 14.89
CA GLN A 290 -16.07 15.14 14.63
C GLN A 290 -16.69 16.53 14.71
N GLY A 291 -17.19 17.03 13.58
CA GLY A 291 -17.95 18.26 13.55
C GLY A 291 -19.26 18.11 14.34
N GLY A 292 -19.40 18.89 15.42
CA GLY A 292 -20.69 19.50 15.69
C GLY A 292 -20.99 20.41 14.50
N GLY A 293 -22.17 20.24 13.88
CA GLY A 293 -22.52 20.88 12.62
C GLY A 293 -22.04 22.32 12.53
N ASP A 294 -21.21 22.60 11.54
CA ASP A 294 -20.84 23.95 11.21
C ASP A 294 -22.12 24.65 10.72
N ASN A 295 -22.57 25.66 11.46
CA ASN A 295 -23.62 26.57 11.04
C ASN A 295 -23.13 27.31 9.79
N ARG A 296 -23.49 26.79 8.61
CA ARG A 296 -23.58 27.56 7.37
C ARG A 296 -24.83 27.15 6.62
#